data_AF-A0AAP0R472-F1
#
_entry.id   AF-A0AAP0R472-F1
#
_cell.length_a   1.000
_cell.length_b   1.000
_cell.length_c   1.000
_cell.angle_alpha   90.00
_cell.angle_beta   90.00
_cell.angle_gamma   90.00
#
_symmetry.space_group_name_H-M   'P 1'
#
loop_
_entity.id
_entity.type
_entity.pdbx_description
1 polymer ?
#
loop_
_entity_poly.entity_id
_entity_poly.type
_entity_poly.pdbx_seq_one_letter_code
_entity_poly.pdbx_strand_id
1 'polypeptide(L)'
;MPSLLSPGKILRLELENFKSYKGLQVIGPFYDFTAIIGPNGAGKSNLMDAISFVLGVRTGQLRGAQLKDLIYALDDKEKEQKGRRAFVRLVYQMGNGSELQFTRTITNAGGSEYRIDGKIVTWDEYNGKLKSLGILVKARNFLVFQGDVESIASKNPKELTALLEQISGSDDLKKDYEDLEEQKARAEEKSALVYQKKRQ
;
A
#
# COMPACT_ATOMS: atom_id res chain seq x y z
N MET A 1 -13.05 -7.96 -24.45
CA MET A 1 -12.79 -7.55 -23.05
C MET A 1 -13.87 -8.18 -22.19
N PRO A 2 -13.56 -9.12 -21.28
CA PRO A 2 -14.61 -9.71 -20.45
C PRO A 2 -15.16 -8.62 -19.52
N SER A 3 -16.49 -8.49 -19.53
CA SER A 3 -17.27 -7.57 -18.71
C SER A 3 -16.82 -7.65 -17.25
N LEU A 4 -16.27 -6.56 -16.73
CA LEU A 4 -15.97 -6.41 -15.31
C LEU A 4 -17.27 -6.65 -14.53
N LEU A 5 -17.34 -7.80 -13.85
CA LEU A 5 -18.18 -8.00 -12.68
C LEU A 5 -18.19 -6.70 -11.87
N SER A 6 -19.37 -6.26 -11.43
CA SER A 6 -19.57 -5.02 -10.65
C SER A 6 -18.34 -4.77 -9.77
N PRO A 7 -17.64 -3.63 -9.94
CA PRO A 7 -16.41 -3.37 -9.20
C PRO A 7 -16.73 -3.45 -7.71
N GLY A 8 -15.98 -4.26 -6.98
CA GLY A 8 -16.16 -4.35 -5.53
C GLY A 8 -15.84 -3.03 -4.86
N LYS A 9 -16.34 -2.83 -3.65
CA LYS A 9 -16.22 -1.57 -2.90
C LYS A 9 -15.81 -1.79 -1.47
N ILE A 10 -15.19 -0.77 -0.89
CA ILE A 10 -14.97 -0.74 0.56
C ILE A 10 -16.33 -0.51 1.21
N LEU A 11 -16.75 -1.43 2.08
CA LEU A 11 -18.04 -1.35 2.76
C LEU A 11 -17.91 -0.57 4.08
N ARG A 12 -16.90 -0.92 4.88
CA ARG A 12 -16.64 -0.29 6.19
C ARG A 12 -15.19 -0.49 6.62
N LEU A 13 -14.76 0.32 7.56
CA LEU A 13 -13.49 0.21 8.25
C LEU A 13 -13.74 -0.05 9.74
N GLU A 14 -13.07 -1.05 10.29
CA GLU A 14 -13.15 -1.40 11.71
C GLU A 14 -11.77 -1.24 12.31
N LEU A 15 -11.62 -0.40 13.31
CA LEU A 15 -10.31 -0.03 13.86
C LEU A 15 -10.34 0.00 15.38
N GLU A 16 -9.26 -0.45 15.99
CA GLU A 16 -9.11 -0.48 17.43
C GLU A 16 -7.80 0.21 17.83
N ASN A 17 -7.91 1.18 18.75
CA ASN A 17 -6.77 1.89 19.35
C ASN A 17 -5.80 2.47 18.30
N PHE A 18 -6.30 3.00 17.18
CA PHE A 18 -5.48 3.52 16.10
C PHE A 18 -5.45 5.06 16.12
N LYS A 19 -4.27 5.65 16.27
CA LYS A 19 -4.01 7.10 16.32
C LYS A 19 -4.92 7.86 17.30
N SER A 20 -5.94 8.56 16.81
CA SER A 20 -6.89 9.34 17.62
C SER A 20 -8.13 8.55 18.02
N TYR A 21 -8.29 7.31 17.52
CA TYR A 21 -9.45 6.48 17.76
C TYR A 21 -9.18 5.54 18.94
N LYS A 22 -9.87 5.79 20.06
CA LYS A 22 -9.82 4.96 21.26
C LYS A 22 -10.84 3.81 21.18
N GLY A 23 -10.43 2.62 21.58
CA GLY A 23 -11.29 1.43 21.58
C GLY A 23 -11.70 1.01 20.17
N LEU A 24 -12.67 0.11 20.08
CA LEU A 24 -13.22 -0.36 18.81
C LEU A 24 -14.14 0.71 18.21
N GLN A 25 -13.83 1.11 16.98
CA GLN A 25 -14.61 2.05 16.18
C GLN A 25 -14.95 1.43 14.84
N VAL A 26 -16.19 1.62 14.40
CA VAL A 26 -16.68 1.16 13.09
C VAL A 26 -17.04 2.40 12.27
N ILE A 27 -16.40 2.56 11.12
CA ILE A 27 -16.60 3.68 10.21
C ILE A 27 -17.23 3.16 8.92
N GLY A 28 -18.42 3.67 8.62
CA GLY A 28 -19.20 3.30 7.46
C GLY A 28 -20.69 3.17 7.81
N PRO A 29 -21.50 2.62 6.89
CA PRO A 29 -21.09 2.12 5.58
C PRO A 29 -20.59 3.22 4.65
N PHE A 30 -19.60 2.91 3.82
CA PHE A 30 -19.18 3.77 2.72
C PHE A 30 -20.08 3.53 1.50
N TYR A 31 -20.47 4.62 0.87
CA TYR A 31 -21.20 4.62 -0.39
C TYR A 31 -20.27 5.00 -1.54
N ASP A 32 -20.78 4.92 -2.77
CA ASP A 32 -20.03 5.20 -4.00
C ASP A 32 -19.37 6.59 -3.97
N PHE A 33 -20.01 7.54 -3.29
CA PHE A 33 -19.42 8.81 -2.91
C PHE A 33 -19.64 9.05 -1.41
N THR A 34 -18.54 9.25 -0.67
CA THR A 34 -18.59 9.55 0.77
C THR A 34 -17.67 10.72 1.08
N ALA A 35 -18.23 11.77 1.70
CA ALA A 35 -17.46 12.92 2.16
C ALA A 35 -17.18 12.82 3.66
N ILE A 36 -15.91 13.01 4.06
CA ILE A 36 -15.50 13.03 5.47
C ILE A 36 -15.36 14.48 5.92
N ILE A 37 -16.24 14.92 6.82
CA ILE A 37 -16.29 16.29 7.35
C ILE A 37 -16.03 16.33 8.86
N GLY A 38 -15.70 17.52 9.38
CA GLY A 38 -15.44 17.73 10.80
C GLY A 38 -14.42 18.85 11.06
N PRO A 39 -14.28 19.32 12.31
CA PRO A 39 -13.34 20.39 12.65
C PRO A 39 -11.87 19.97 12.47
N ASN A 40 -10.97 20.95 12.45
CA ASN A 40 -9.54 20.68 12.44
C ASN A 40 -9.14 19.90 13.70
N GLY A 41 -8.28 18.90 13.54
CA GLY A 41 -7.91 17.99 14.64
C GLY A 41 -8.89 16.86 14.94
N ALA A 42 -10.06 16.79 14.29
CA ALA A 42 -11.05 15.73 14.52
C ALA A 42 -10.65 14.31 14.04
N GLY A 43 -9.42 14.12 13.56
CA GLY A 43 -8.96 12.82 13.07
C GLY A 43 -9.35 12.46 11.63
N LYS A 44 -9.90 13.39 10.84
CA LYS A 44 -10.26 13.16 9.43
C LYS A 44 -9.12 12.54 8.61
N SER A 45 -7.92 13.11 8.74
CA SER A 45 -6.74 12.60 8.03
C SER A 45 -6.21 11.29 8.63
N ASN A 46 -6.54 10.96 9.90
CA ASN A 46 -6.20 9.68 10.51
C ASN A 46 -7.03 8.53 9.92
N LEU A 47 -8.24 8.80 9.44
CA LEU A 47 -9.03 7.84 8.67
C LEU A 47 -8.32 7.46 7.35
N MET A 48 -7.77 8.46 6.65
CA MET A 48 -6.95 8.23 5.46
C MET A 48 -5.68 7.44 5.80
N ASP A 49 -5.03 7.74 6.93
CA ASP A 49 -3.88 6.98 7.40
C ASP A 49 -4.25 5.53 7.74
N ALA A 50 -5.44 5.26 8.28
CA ALA A 50 -5.93 3.93 8.59
C ALA A 50 -6.17 3.10 7.31
N ILE A 51 -6.80 3.70 6.29
CA ILE A 51 -6.97 3.08 4.96
C ILE A 51 -5.59 2.79 4.33
N SER A 52 -4.69 3.75 4.37
CA SER A 52 -3.32 3.58 3.85
C SER A 52 -2.57 2.47 4.59
N PHE A 53 -2.74 2.40 5.91
CA PHE A 53 -2.10 1.40 6.76
C PHE A 53 -2.58 -0.02 6.43
N VAL A 54 -3.89 -0.27 6.36
CA VAL A 54 -4.44 -1.60 6.06
C VAL A 54 -4.19 -2.03 4.62
N LEU A 55 -4.15 -1.09 3.67
CA LEU A 55 -3.76 -1.35 2.29
C LEU A 55 -2.23 -1.53 2.12
N GLY A 56 -1.45 -1.44 3.20
CA GLY A 56 -0.05 -1.86 3.19
C GLY A 56 0.94 -0.81 2.71
N VAL A 57 0.57 0.47 2.74
CA VAL A 57 1.53 1.57 2.54
C VAL A 57 2.63 1.50 3.61
N ARG A 58 3.88 1.77 3.21
CA ARG A 58 5.04 1.70 4.10
C ARG A 58 4.90 2.74 5.21
N THR A 59 5.30 2.37 6.42
CA THR A 59 5.03 3.14 7.64
C THR A 59 5.78 4.46 7.70
N GLY A 60 6.95 4.57 7.06
CA GLY A 60 7.67 5.86 6.92
C GLY A 60 6.95 6.89 6.03
N GLN A 61 5.85 6.50 5.38
CA GLN A 61 4.98 7.39 4.61
C GLN A 61 3.69 7.72 5.37
N LEU A 62 3.44 7.05 6.49
CA LEU A 62 2.40 7.44 7.43
C LEU A 62 2.99 8.50 8.35
N ARG A 63 2.18 9.46 8.76
CA ARG A 63 2.59 10.46 9.76
C ARG A 63 2.85 9.76 11.10
N GLY A 64 4.11 9.41 11.37
CA GLY A 64 4.62 8.70 12.55
C GLY A 64 6.02 8.12 12.27
N ALA A 65 6.98 8.28 13.18
CA ALA A 65 8.35 7.82 12.97
C ALA A 65 8.47 6.29 13.11
N GLN A 66 7.64 5.69 13.97
CA GLN A 66 7.61 4.26 14.24
C GLN A 66 6.17 3.71 14.23
N LEU A 67 6.02 2.41 13.97
CA LEU A 67 4.72 1.71 14.03
C LEU A 67 4.00 1.90 15.38
N LYS A 68 4.76 1.98 16.47
CA LYS A 68 4.22 2.18 17.83
C LYS A 68 3.54 3.55 18.00
N ASP A 69 3.90 4.53 17.19
CA ASP A 69 3.31 5.88 17.23
C ASP A 69 1.90 5.91 16.61
N LEU A 70 1.54 4.87 15.86
CA LEU A 70 0.20 4.71 15.30
C LEU A 70 -0.80 4.13 16.32
N ILE A 71 -0.34 3.69 17.48
CA ILE A 71 -1.20 3.18 18.54
C ILE A 71 -1.67 4.35 19.39
N TYR A 72 -2.98 4.43 19.63
CA TYR A 72 -3.61 5.42 20.48
C TYR A 72 -2.93 5.47 21.86
N ALA A 73 -2.73 6.69 22.36
CA ALA A 73 -2.25 6.96 23.70
C ALA A 73 -2.87 8.29 24.19
N LEU A 74 -3.39 8.30 25.42
CA LEU A 74 -3.93 9.50 26.07
C LEU A 74 -2.84 10.48 26.48
N ASP A 75 -1.69 9.94 26.91
CA ASP A 75 -0.54 10.70 27.36
C ASP A 75 0.78 9.97 27.03
N ASP A 76 1.91 10.64 27.25
CA ASP A 76 3.22 10.04 26.97
C ASP A 76 3.55 8.88 27.91
N LYS A 77 2.90 8.79 29.08
CA LYS A 77 3.04 7.66 30.01
C LYS A 77 2.38 6.39 29.46
N GLU A 78 1.20 6.51 28.84
CA GLU A 78 0.59 5.40 28.11
C GLU A 78 1.45 4.98 26.91
N LYS A 79 2.17 5.91 26.26
CA LYS A 79 3.11 5.52 25.19
C LYS A 79 4.23 4.60 25.69
N GLU A 80 4.61 4.69 26.94
CA GLU A 80 5.66 3.85 27.54
C GLU A 80 5.13 2.48 28.03
N GLN A 81 3.81 2.30 28.11
CA GLN A 81 3.24 1.02 28.52
C GLN A 81 3.52 -0.09 27.50
N LYS A 82 3.99 -1.24 28.02
CA LYS A 82 4.20 -2.47 27.25
C LYS A 82 2.86 -3.16 27.00
N GLY A 83 2.71 -3.75 25.82
CA GLY A 83 1.54 -4.59 25.51
C GLY A 83 0.44 -3.89 24.70
N ARG A 84 0.67 -2.67 24.22
CA ARG A 84 -0.30 -1.94 23.41
C ARG A 84 -0.41 -2.56 22.01
N ARG A 85 -1.66 -2.77 21.59
CA ARG A 85 -2.03 -3.31 20.29
C ARG A 85 -3.01 -2.35 19.61
N ALA A 86 -2.86 -2.20 18.31
CA ALA A 86 -3.84 -1.55 17.45
C ALA A 86 -4.09 -2.42 16.23
N PHE A 87 -5.29 -2.36 15.68
CA PHE A 87 -5.57 -2.99 14.39
C PHE A 87 -6.46 -2.10 13.53
N VAL A 88 -6.33 -2.29 12.22
CA VAL A 88 -7.27 -1.77 11.24
C VAL A 88 -7.71 -2.92 10.35
N ARG A 89 -9.02 -3.06 10.19
CA ARG A 89 -9.68 -4.04 9.34
C ARG A 89 -10.53 -3.32 8.29
N LEU A 90 -10.27 -3.62 7.03
CA LEU A 90 -11.03 -3.16 5.89
C LEU A 90 -11.92 -4.28 5.41
N VAL A 91 -13.22 -4.01 5.35
CA VAL A 91 -14.22 -4.93 4.82
C VAL A 91 -14.52 -4.52 3.38
N TYR A 92 -14.15 -5.38 2.45
CA TYR A 92 -14.32 -5.19 1.01
C TYR A 92 -15.47 -6.07 0.52
N GLN A 93 -16.47 -5.47 -0.11
CA GLN A 93 -17.56 -6.20 -0.76
C GLN A 93 -17.19 -6.48 -2.20
N MET A 94 -17.16 -7.74 -2.59
CA MET A 94 -16.94 -8.20 -3.96
C MET A 94 -18.20 -8.02 -4.81
N GLY A 95 -18.06 -8.02 -6.14
CA GLY A 95 -19.19 -7.87 -7.07
C GLY A 95 -20.24 -8.99 -6.99
N ASN A 96 -19.91 -10.15 -6.40
CA ASN A 96 -20.83 -11.25 -6.12
C ASN A 96 -21.55 -11.11 -4.75
N GLY A 97 -21.31 -10.02 -4.02
CA GLY A 97 -21.88 -9.76 -2.70
C GLY A 97 -21.08 -10.35 -1.53
N SER A 98 -20.06 -11.18 -1.75
CA SER A 98 -19.24 -11.72 -0.66
C SER A 98 -18.36 -10.65 -0.02
N GLU A 99 -18.21 -10.68 1.32
CA GLU A 99 -17.29 -9.82 2.05
C GLU A 99 -15.90 -10.49 2.15
N LEU A 100 -14.85 -9.71 1.93
CA LEU A 100 -13.46 -10.07 2.17
C LEU A 100 -12.88 -9.13 3.22
N GLN A 101 -12.25 -9.68 4.26
CA GLN A 101 -11.74 -8.90 5.37
C GLN A 101 -10.22 -8.86 5.37
N PHE A 102 -9.66 -7.67 5.15
CA PHE A 102 -8.23 -7.41 5.23
C PHE A 102 -7.91 -6.78 6.60
N THR A 103 -7.09 -7.43 7.41
CA THR A 103 -6.71 -6.90 8.73
C THR A 103 -5.21 -6.76 8.85
N ARG A 104 -4.76 -5.59 9.30
CA ARG A 104 -3.38 -5.33 9.69
C ARG A 104 -3.33 -4.98 11.17
N THR A 105 -2.55 -5.71 11.93
CA THR A 105 -2.34 -5.52 13.37
C THR A 105 -0.94 -5.00 13.64
N ILE A 106 -0.80 -4.05 14.57
CA ILE A 106 0.47 -3.64 15.16
C ILE A 106 0.68 -4.49 16.42
N THR A 107 1.72 -5.31 16.39
CA THR A 107 2.07 -6.20 17.51
C THR A 107 2.85 -5.46 18.60
N ASN A 108 2.87 -6.02 19.81
CA ASN A 108 3.60 -5.46 20.96
C ASN A 108 5.11 -5.31 20.69
N ALA A 109 5.68 -6.15 19.81
CA ALA A 109 7.07 -6.08 19.38
C ALA A 109 7.34 -4.92 18.41
N GLY A 110 6.32 -4.20 17.94
CA GLY A 110 6.42 -3.15 16.93
C GLY A 110 6.42 -3.66 15.49
N GLY A 111 6.14 -4.95 15.27
CA GLY A 111 5.96 -5.55 13.95
C GLY A 111 4.52 -5.45 13.44
N SER A 112 4.31 -5.68 12.13
CA SER A 112 2.99 -5.83 11.52
C SER A 112 2.62 -7.31 11.37
N GLU A 113 1.40 -7.68 11.75
CA GLU A 113 0.79 -8.97 11.44
C GLU A 113 -0.36 -8.76 10.46
N TYR A 114 -0.45 -9.60 9.43
CA TYR A 114 -1.43 -9.51 8.35
C TYR A 114 -2.40 -10.69 8.44
N ARG A 115 -3.69 -10.40 8.24
CA ARG A 115 -4.74 -11.43 8.19
C ARG A 115 -5.71 -11.18 7.05
N ILE A 116 -6.15 -12.26 6.41
CA ILE A 116 -7.26 -12.27 5.45
C ILE A 116 -8.34 -13.19 6.00
N ASP A 117 -9.57 -12.70 6.14
CA ASP A 117 -10.70 -13.44 6.73
C ASP A 117 -10.35 -14.11 8.06
N GLY A 118 -9.60 -13.38 8.89
CA GLY A 118 -9.16 -13.84 10.21
C GLY A 118 -7.96 -14.78 10.22
N LYS A 119 -7.53 -15.32 9.07
CA LYS A 119 -6.35 -16.20 8.96
C LYS A 119 -5.07 -15.39 8.81
N ILE A 120 -4.04 -15.72 9.59
CA ILE A 120 -2.72 -15.10 9.48
C ILE A 120 -2.08 -15.51 8.15
N VAL A 121 -1.57 -14.52 7.41
CA VAL A 121 -0.93 -14.72 6.10
C VAL A 121 0.39 -13.94 6.06
N THR A 122 1.26 -14.33 5.12
CA THR A 122 2.47 -13.57 4.84
C THR A 122 2.16 -12.25 4.14
N TRP A 123 3.12 -11.31 4.15
CA TRP A 123 2.97 -10.05 3.42
C TRP A 123 2.81 -10.26 1.91
N ASP A 124 3.53 -11.24 1.34
CA ASP A 124 3.46 -11.52 -0.11
C ASP A 124 2.10 -12.07 -0.52
N GLU A 125 1.51 -12.96 0.27
CA GLU A 125 0.13 -13.44 0.05
C GLU A 125 -0.89 -12.31 0.21
N TYR A 126 -0.71 -11.48 1.24
CA TYR A 126 -1.58 -10.33 1.50
C TYR A 126 -1.56 -9.32 0.35
N ASN A 127 -0.37 -8.93 -0.09
CA ASN A 127 -0.17 -8.02 -1.21
C ASN A 127 -0.60 -8.66 -2.54
N GLY A 128 -0.38 -9.95 -2.74
CA GLY A 128 -0.88 -10.69 -3.91
C GLY A 128 -2.40 -10.67 -4.00
N LYS A 129 -3.10 -10.83 -2.87
CA LYS A 129 -4.56 -10.72 -2.84
C LYS A 129 -5.05 -9.29 -3.14
N LEU A 130 -4.40 -8.26 -2.61
CA LEU A 130 -4.69 -6.87 -2.96
C LEU A 130 -4.45 -6.59 -4.46
N LYS A 131 -3.35 -7.08 -5.03
CA LYS A 131 -3.03 -6.98 -6.46
C LYS A 131 -4.10 -7.66 -7.32
N SER A 132 -4.64 -8.81 -6.89
CA SER A 132 -5.75 -9.49 -7.59
C SER A 132 -7.06 -8.68 -7.64
N LEU A 133 -7.22 -7.72 -6.73
CA LEU A 133 -8.35 -6.78 -6.71
C LEU A 133 -8.05 -5.47 -7.48
N GLY A 134 -6.89 -5.37 -8.13
CA GLY A 134 -6.44 -4.15 -8.80
C GLY A 134 -5.91 -3.07 -7.84
N ILE A 135 -5.72 -3.38 -6.55
CA ILE A 135 -5.18 -2.44 -5.57
C ILE A 135 -3.64 -2.54 -5.61
N LEU A 136 -3.03 -1.68 -6.43
CA LEU A 136 -1.57 -1.60 -6.58
C LEU A 136 -0.95 -0.68 -5.51
N VAL A 137 -0.60 -1.28 -4.37
CA VAL A 137 -0.04 -0.57 -3.19
C VAL A 137 1.26 0.18 -3.51
N LYS A 138 2.11 -0.38 -4.38
CA LYS A 138 3.36 0.28 -4.82
C LYS A 138 3.09 1.54 -5.63
N ALA A 139 2.11 1.48 -6.53
CA ALA A 139 1.76 2.55 -7.46
C ALA A 139 1.16 3.78 -6.76
N ARG A 140 0.41 3.59 -5.67
CA ARG A 140 -0.31 4.62 -4.91
C ARG A 140 -1.31 5.46 -5.72
N ASN A 141 -1.83 4.93 -6.82
CA ASN A 141 -2.73 5.66 -7.71
C ASN A 141 -4.07 6.05 -7.07
N PHE A 142 -4.39 5.48 -5.91
CA PHE A 142 -5.67 5.63 -5.22
C PHE A 142 -5.58 6.49 -3.95
N LEU A 143 -4.39 6.97 -3.58
CA LEU A 143 -4.18 7.83 -2.41
C LEU A 143 -3.51 9.13 -2.85
N VAL A 144 -4.18 10.25 -2.57
CA VAL A 144 -3.63 11.60 -2.82
C VAL A 144 -3.60 12.33 -1.48
N PHE A 145 -2.42 12.40 -0.89
CA PHE A 145 -2.21 13.12 0.36
C PHE A 145 -2.20 14.63 0.14
N GLN A 146 -2.37 15.37 1.23
CA GLN A 146 -2.23 16.82 1.20
C GLN A 146 -0.81 17.19 0.73
N GLY A 147 -0.71 18.00 -0.32
CA GLY A 147 0.56 18.39 -0.95
C GLY A 147 1.02 17.46 -2.09
N ASP A 148 0.39 16.29 -2.28
CA ASP A 148 0.78 15.38 -3.37
C ASP A 148 0.53 15.99 -4.75
N VAL A 149 -0.52 16.81 -4.90
CA VAL A 149 -0.83 17.47 -6.18
C VAL A 149 0.30 18.41 -6.61
N GLU A 150 0.81 19.23 -5.69
CA GLU A 150 1.95 20.11 -5.92
C GLU A 150 3.23 19.31 -6.16
N SER A 151 3.43 18.23 -5.39
CA SER A 151 4.58 17.35 -5.57
C SER A 151 4.58 16.69 -6.95
N ILE A 152 3.44 16.19 -7.42
CA ILE A 152 3.31 15.58 -8.75
C ILE A 152 3.56 16.63 -9.84
N ALA A 153 3.01 17.83 -9.70
CA ALA A 153 3.20 18.92 -10.66
C ALA A 153 4.66 19.40 -10.77
N SER A 154 5.45 19.23 -9.72
CA SER A 154 6.86 19.63 -9.64
C SER A 154 7.85 18.51 -10.00
N LYS A 155 7.37 17.31 -10.35
CA LYS A 155 8.25 16.19 -10.75
C LYS A 155 8.98 16.51 -12.04
N ASN A 156 10.24 16.09 -12.10
CA ASN A 156 10.99 16.12 -13.35
C ASN A 156 10.48 15.03 -14.32
N PRO A 157 10.78 15.14 -15.64
CA PRO A 157 10.30 14.16 -16.62
C PRO A 157 10.70 12.71 -16.33
N LYS A 158 11.89 12.47 -15.76
CA LYS A 158 12.35 11.10 -15.42
C LYS A 158 11.51 10.47 -14.32
N GLU A 159 11.20 11.22 -13.27
CA GLU A 159 10.33 10.78 -12.18
C GLU A 159 8.91 10.52 -12.64
N LEU A 160 8.41 11.32 -13.58
CA LEU A 160 7.07 11.13 -14.15
C LEU A 160 7.02 9.85 -14.99
N THR A 161 8.04 9.58 -15.82
CA THR A 161 8.14 8.32 -16.56
C THR A 161 8.21 7.11 -15.62
N ALA A 162 9.02 7.18 -14.56
CA ALA A 162 9.11 6.12 -13.57
C ALA A 162 7.76 5.87 -12.86
N LEU A 163 6.99 6.93 -12.58
CA LEU A 163 5.64 6.79 -12.05
C LEU A 163 4.75 6.03 -13.04
N LEU A 164 4.76 6.41 -14.33
CA LEU A 164 3.97 5.73 -15.36
C LEU A 164 4.35 4.26 -15.55
N GLU A 165 5.64 3.92 -15.50
CA GLU A 165 6.12 2.53 -15.54
C GLU A 165 5.64 1.70 -14.35
N GLN A 166 5.59 2.32 -13.17
CA GLN A 166 5.06 1.66 -11.97
C GLN A 166 3.54 1.44 -12.07
N ILE A 167 2.82 2.35 -12.73
CA ILE A 167 1.37 2.25 -12.96
C ILE A 167 1.03 1.20 -14.01
N SER A 168 1.79 1.15 -15.10
CA SER A 168 1.61 0.17 -16.17
C SER A 168 1.99 -1.24 -15.70
N GLY A 169 2.79 -1.35 -14.63
CA GLY A 169 3.36 -2.61 -14.16
C GLY A 169 4.58 -3.06 -14.97
N SER A 170 5.06 -2.24 -15.92
CA SER A 170 6.26 -2.56 -16.70
C SER A 170 7.54 -2.54 -15.86
N ASP A 171 7.52 -1.87 -14.70
CA ASP A 171 8.62 -1.89 -13.72
C ASP A 171 8.97 -3.31 -13.25
N ASP A 172 7.99 -4.23 -13.17
CA ASP A 172 8.25 -5.63 -12.78
C ASP A 172 9.20 -6.35 -13.78
N LEU A 173 9.23 -5.92 -15.05
CA LEU A 173 10.07 -6.50 -16.12
C LEU A 173 11.39 -5.76 -16.34
N LYS A 174 11.57 -4.61 -15.69
CA LYS A 174 12.72 -3.72 -15.92
C LYS A 174 14.05 -4.41 -15.64
N LYS A 175 14.12 -5.13 -14.52
CA LYS A 175 15.35 -5.84 -14.13
C LYS A 175 15.70 -6.94 -15.13
N ASP A 176 14.73 -7.74 -15.55
CA ASP A 176 14.95 -8.80 -16.53
C ASP A 176 15.40 -8.21 -17.88
N TYR A 177 14.84 -7.06 -18.27
CA TYR A 177 15.26 -6.33 -19.46
C TYR A 177 16.72 -5.85 -19.37
N GLU A 178 17.11 -5.21 -18.25
CA GLU A 178 18.48 -4.73 -18.01
C GLU A 178 19.50 -5.89 -18.00
N ASP A 179 19.17 -7.00 -17.34
CA ASP A 179 20.01 -8.20 -17.27
C ASP A 179 20.19 -8.84 -18.66
N LEU A 180 19.13 -8.90 -19.47
CA LEU A 180 19.19 -9.42 -20.84
C LEU A 180 19.93 -8.48 -21.80
N GLU A 181 19.81 -7.17 -21.62
CA GLU A 181 20.53 -6.16 -22.40
C GLU A 181 22.04 -6.26 -22.15
N GLU A 182 22.46 -6.44 -20.88
CA GLU A 182 23.87 -6.65 -20.55
C GLU A 182 24.40 -7.97 -21.13
N GLN A 183 23.63 -9.06 -21.05
CA GLN A 183 24.01 -10.34 -21.64
C GLN A 183 24.15 -10.25 -23.16
N LYS A 184 23.25 -9.53 -23.84
CA LYS A 184 23.31 -9.27 -25.27
C LYS A 184 24.58 -8.51 -25.64
N ALA A 185 24.90 -7.42 -24.93
CA ALA A 185 26.10 -6.63 -25.18
C ALA A 185 27.38 -7.47 -25.04
N ARG A 186 27.48 -8.28 -23.97
CA ARG A 186 28.61 -9.19 -23.75
C ARG A 186 28.74 -10.26 -24.85
N ALA A 187 27.62 -10.74 -25.39
CA ALA A 187 27.62 -11.71 -26.48
C ALA A 187 28.07 -11.07 -27.81
N GLU A 188 27.64 -9.84 -28.09
CA GLU A 188 28.04 -9.07 -29.28
C GLU A 188 29.55 -8.75 -29.26
N GLU A 189 30.10 -8.32 -28.12
CA GLU A 189 31.54 -8.09 -27.96
C GLU A 189 32.37 -9.37 -28.19
N LYS A 190 31.94 -10.51 -27.62
CA LYS A 190 32.60 -11.80 -27.85
C LYS A 190 32.57 -12.21 -29.31
N SER A 191 31.43 -12.03 -29.98
CA SER A 191 31.29 -12.33 -31.40
C SER A 191 32.24 -11.47 -32.25
N ALA A 192 32.29 -10.16 -31.99
CA ALA A 192 33.18 -9.23 -32.69
C ALA A 192 34.67 -9.62 -32.52
N LEU A 193 35.09 -9.99 -31.30
CA LEU A 193 36.46 -10.45 -31.02
C LEU A 193 36.81 -11.75 -31.76
N VAL A 194 35.88 -12.71 -31.82
CA VAL A 194 36.09 -13.96 -32.57
C VAL A 194 36.23 -13.69 -34.07
N TYR A 195 35.43 -12.77 -34.62
CA TYR A 195 35.54 -12.37 -36.02
C TYR A 195 36.86 -11.67 -36.34
N GLN A 196 37.37 -10.82 -35.45
CA GLN A 196 38.68 -10.20 -35.62
C GLN A 196 39.82 -11.23 -35.58
N LYS A 197 39.78 -12.20 -34.66
CA LYS A 197 40.78 -13.28 -34.59
C LYS A 197 40.78 -14.21 -35.80
N LYS A 198 39.65 -14.40 -36.48
CA LYS A 198 39.57 -15.19 -37.73
C LYS A 198 40.11 -14.45 -38.97
N ARG A 199 40.29 -13.12 -38.89
CA ARG A 199 40.77 -12.28 -40.00
C ARG A 199 42.27 -11.99 -39.95
N GLN A 200 42.93 -12.28 -38.82
CA GLN A 200 44.40 -12.35 -38.70
C GLN A 200 44.86 -13.79 -38.96
#